data_AF-A0A3C1W491-F1
#
_entry.id   AF-A0A3C1W491-F1
#
_cell.length_a   1.000
_cell.length_b   1.000
_cell.length_c   1.000
_cell.angle_alpha   90.00
_cell.angle_beta   90.00
_cell.angle_gamma   90.00
#
_symmetry.space_group_name_H-M   'P 1'
#
loop_
_entity.id
_entity.type
_entity.pdbx_description
1 polymer ?
#
loop_
_entity_poly.entity_id
_entity_poly.type
_entity_poly.pdbx_seq_one_letter_code
_entity_poly.pdbx_strand_id
1 'polypeptide(L)' 'ANVYLAAAAAIADQIEGNDPPAGGYDFPTVDDGVAGNAFIKACVDSSRSNAAWTKLDL' A
#
# COMPACT_ATOMS: atom_id res chain seq x y z
N ALA A 1 -16.98 6.85 -4.81
CA ALA A 1 -15.78 7.63 -4.46
C ALA A 1 -15.47 7.35 -3.00
N ASN A 2 -14.89 6.17 -2.72
CA ASN A 2 -14.98 5.56 -1.39
C ASN A 2 -13.66 5.70 -0.60
N VAL A 3 -12.52 5.81 -1.27
CA VAL A 3 -11.19 5.96 -0.64
C VAL A 3 -11.14 7.20 0.26
N TYR A 4 -11.64 8.34 -0.21
CA TYR A 4 -11.69 9.57 0.59
C TYR A 4 -12.68 9.49 1.76
N LEU A 5 -13.78 8.74 1.62
CA LEU A 5 -14.73 8.54 2.70
C LEU A 5 -14.09 7.70 3.82
N ALA A 6 -13.41 6.61 3.46
CA ALA A 6 -12.69 5.77 4.40
C ALA A 6 -11.53 6.55 5.08
N ALA A 7 -10.81 7.38 4.32
CA ALA A 7 -9.76 8.23 4.88
C ALA A 7 -10.33 9.28 5.86
N ALA A 8 -11.47 9.91 5.53
CA ALA A 8 -12.13 10.86 6.42
C ALA A 8 -12.61 10.20 7.73
N ALA A 9 -13.14 8.97 7.65
CA ALA A 9 -13.51 8.20 8.83
C ALA A 9 -12.30 7.90 9.73
N ALA A 10 -11.18 7.46 9.15
CA ALA A 10 -9.95 7.23 9.90
C ALA A 10 -9.41 8.48 10.59
N ILE A 11 -9.49 9.63 9.90
CA ILE A 11 -9.10 10.92 10.48
C ILE A 11 -10.01 11.28 11.67
N ALA A 12 -11.33 11.08 11.54
CA ALA A 12 -12.28 11.37 12.61
C ALA A 12 -12.04 10.49 13.85
N ASP A 13 -11.88 9.18 13.65
CA ASP A 13 -11.58 8.23 14.73
C ASP A 13 -10.28 8.58 15.46
N GLN A 14 -9.25 8.99 14.72
CA GLN A 14 -7.97 9.44 15.30
C GLN A 14 -8.12 10.73 16.12
N ILE A 15 -9.00 11.65 15.71
CA ILE A 15 -9.30 12.88 16.47
C ILE A 15 -10.10 12.56 17.74
N GLU A 16 -11.04 11.63 17.65
CA GLU A 16 -11.94 11.23 18.75
C GLU A 16 -11.28 10.25 19.74
N GLY A 17 -10.18 9.60 19.34
CA GLY A 17 -9.50 8.58 20.14
C GLY A 17 -10.15 7.20 20.05
N ASN A 18 -10.90 6.93 18.97
CA ASN A 18 -11.48 5.62 18.69
C ASN A 18 -10.40 4.67 18.15
N ASP A 19 -10.50 3.39 18.50
CA ASP A 19 -9.64 2.36 17.92
C ASP A 19 -10.00 2.09 16.44
N PRO A 20 -9.02 1.80 15.57
CA PRO A 20 -9.29 1.38 14.20
C PRO A 20 -10.15 0.11 14.14
N PRO A 21 -10.96 -0.07 13.08
CA PRO A 21 -11.62 -1.34 12.82
C PRO A 21 -10.63 -2.50 12.76
N ALA A 22 -11.02 -3.68 13.25
CA ALA A 22 -10.13 -4.85 13.30
C ALA A 22 -9.56 -5.27 11.93
N GLY A 23 -10.28 -4.97 10.84
CA GLY A 23 -9.84 -5.23 9.46
C GLY A 23 -9.09 -4.06 8.80
N GLY A 24 -8.83 -2.98 9.52
CA GLY A 24 -8.33 -1.73 8.96
C GLY A 24 -9.41 -0.94 8.21
N TYR A 25 -9.02 0.21 7.68
CA TYR A 25 -9.87 1.05 6.85
C TYR A 25 -9.75 0.67 5.37
N ASP A 26 -10.81 0.92 4.59
CA ASP A 26 -10.88 0.63 3.16
C ASP A 26 -10.18 1.71 2.31
N PHE A 27 -8.85 1.80 2.45
CA PHE A 27 -7.98 2.58 1.59
C PHE A 27 -6.57 1.98 1.52
N PRO A 28 -5.80 2.26 0.45
CA PRO A 28 -4.41 1.81 0.36
C PRO A 28 -3.54 2.39 1.49
N THR A 29 -2.72 1.54 2.07
CA THR A 29 -1.76 1.88 3.12
C THR A 29 -0.43 2.34 2.54
N VAL A 30 0.48 2.80 3.41
CA VAL A 30 1.87 3.07 3.01
C VAL A 30 2.60 1.80 2.58
N ASP A 31 2.31 0.66 3.22
CA ASP A 31 2.94 -0.63 2.92
C ASP A 31 2.54 -1.14 1.53
N ASP A 32 1.29 -0.92 1.12
CA ASP A 32 0.84 -1.18 -0.26
C ASP A 32 1.66 -0.39 -1.29
N GLY A 33 1.98 0.88 -0.95
CA GLY A 33 2.83 1.73 -1.76
C GLY A 33 4.29 1.26 -1.84
N VAL A 34 4.86 0.80 -0.72
CA VAL A 34 6.20 0.21 -0.67
C VAL A 34 6.25 -1.06 -1.53
N ALA A 35 5.26 -1.94 -1.38
CA ALA A 35 5.16 -3.16 -2.18
C ALA A 35 5.03 -2.88 -3.68
N GLY A 36 4.25 -1.86 -4.06
CA GLY A 36 4.14 -1.41 -5.45
C GLY A 36 5.47 -0.92 -6.03
N ASN A 37 6.24 -0.14 -5.25
CA ASN A 37 7.56 0.31 -5.67
C ASN A 37 8.57 -0.84 -5.80
N ALA A 38 8.56 -1.78 -4.84
CA ALA A 38 9.38 -3.00 -4.91
C ALA A 38 9.08 -3.80 -6.17
N PHE A 39 7.80 -3.92 -6.55
CA PHE A 39 7.39 -4.58 -7.78
C PHE A 39 7.91 -3.87 -9.03
N ILE A 40 7.77 -2.54 -9.11
CA ILE A 40 8.30 -1.76 -10.24
C ILE A 40 9.81 -1.96 -10.37
N LYS A 41 10.54 -1.91 -9.24
CA LYS A 41 11.98 -2.18 -9.22
C LYS A 41 12.31 -3.57 -9.76
N ALA A 42 11.63 -4.62 -9.28
CA ALA A 42 11.86 -6.00 -9.72
C ALA A 42 11.62 -6.17 -11.23
N CYS A 43 10.59 -5.53 -11.78
CA CYS A 43 10.31 -5.49 -13.21
C CYS A 43 11.43 -4.82 -14.02
N VAL A 44 11.95 -3.68 -13.55
CA VAL A 44 13.06 -2.97 -14.20
C VAL A 44 14.34 -3.81 -14.18
N ASP A 45 14.65 -4.45 -13.06
CA ASP A 45 15.83 -5.32 -12.93
C ASP A 45 15.73 -6.58 -13.80
N SER A 46 14.52 -7.16 -13.93
CA SER A 46 14.24 -8.26 -14.83
C SER A 46 14.45 -7.86 -16.29
N SER A 47 13.91 -6.70 -16.70
CA SER A 47 14.08 -6.18 -18.07
C SER A 47 15.54 -5.95 -18.42
N ARG A 48 16.36 -5.42 -17.49
CA ARG A 48 17.80 -5.25 -17.68
C ARG A 48 18.57 -6.57 -17.76
N SER A 49 18.00 -7.64 -17.21
CA SER A 49 18.57 -8.98 -17.16
C SER A 49 17.94 -9.92 -18.19
N ASN A 50 17.47 -9.38 -19.33
CA ASN A 50 16.84 -10.14 -20.41
C ASN A 50 15.66 -11.01 -19.94
N ALA A 51 14.73 -10.39 -19.19
CA ALA A 51 13.54 -11.02 -18.64
C ALA A 51 13.80 -12.19 -17.67
N ALA A 52 14.94 -12.16 -16.96
CA ALA A 52 15.22 -13.11 -15.89
C ALA A 52 14.23 -12.95 -14.73
N TRP A 53 13.99 -14.05 -14.01
CA TRP A 53 13.26 -14.02 -12.74
C TRP A 53 14.05 -13.23 -11.69
N THR A 54 13.41 -12.25 -11.08
CA THR A 54 13.96 -11.42 -10.00
C THR A 54 13.16 -11.62 -8.72
N LYS A 55 13.80 -11.44 -7.56
CA LYS A 55 13.11 -11.46 -6.27
C LYS A 55 12.37 -10.13 -6.05
N LEU A 56 11.31 -10.20 -5.26
CA LEU A 56 10.64 -9.02 -4.73
C LEU A 56 11.29 -8.68 -3.38
N ASP A 57 11.93 -7.52 -3.30
CA ASP A 57 12.55 -7.02 -2.07
C ASP A 57 11.51 -6.18 -1.30
N LEU A 58 10.85 -6.79 -0.30
CA LEU A 58 9.86 -6.17 0.59
C LEU A 58 10.47 -5.87 1.97
#